data_AF-U2QX32-F1
#
_entry.id   AF-U2QX32-F1
#
_cell.length_a   1.000
_cell.length_b   1.000
_cell.length_c   1.000
_cell.angle_alpha   90.00
_cell.angle_beta   90.00
_cell.angle_gamma   90.00
#
_symmetry.space_group_name_H-M   'P 1'
#
loop_
_entity.id
_entity.type
_entity.pdbx_description
1 polymer ?
#
loop_
_entity_poly.entity_id
_entity_poly.type
_entity_poly.pdbx_seq_one_letter_code
_entity_poly.pdbx_strand_id
1 'polypeptide(L)'
;MLAVAGTDPTGGAGIQADLKSIAANGGYGMAVVTALVAQNTRGVRSVHVPPAGFLREQLDAVSDDVVIDAVKIGMLATAEIADVVDEWLGRVRPPLTVLDPVMVATSGDRLLEQDAVDAVRRLARRVDLITPNIPELAVLAGTSIARDWTEALGQAEQVSRELGVRVLAKGGHLRDTDAPDALVDAAGAEPGHPDIREFRTARVVTTSTHGTGCSLSSAVATRLAGADDWEQPISDAKAWLTESLAAADDLQVGGGAGPIHHFARLWGQATAVATPTSPRESWWPGIADVRDRIHSSPFVRGLIDGRLERSAYRWYLGQDALYLAGYADLLDRASASAPTVDESTFWAEAARACREEELRLHRDELGDEAHSLSPVTAAYLGHLRAAASHAEHAVLIAAVLPCFWIYADVGAGRSPAPTGHPYREWLEAYGAAAFHDSTRRAIGYVASAWNSADASTRSRAWDAFRASAELEDAFFRAPLDREG
;
A
#
# COMPACT_ATOMS: atom_id res chain seq x y z
N MET A 1 -20.59 -1.77 -7.32
CA MET A 1 -20.47 -0.45 -8.00
C MET A 1 -20.78 -0.63 -9.49
N LEU A 2 -21.68 0.18 -10.06
CA LEU A 2 -22.05 0.16 -11.47
C LEU A 2 -21.46 1.36 -12.22
N ALA A 3 -20.68 1.10 -13.28
CA ALA A 3 -20.20 2.12 -14.21
C ALA A 3 -21.15 2.23 -15.43
N VAL A 4 -21.57 3.45 -15.77
CA VAL A 4 -22.40 3.75 -16.94
C VAL A 4 -21.61 4.69 -17.86
N ALA A 5 -20.97 4.14 -18.90
CA ALA A 5 -20.07 4.91 -19.76
C ALA A 5 -19.86 4.26 -21.13
N GLY A 6 -19.15 4.95 -22.02
CA GLY A 6 -18.69 4.38 -23.29
C GLY A 6 -17.45 3.49 -23.14
N THR A 7 -17.14 2.72 -24.18
CA THR A 7 -15.95 1.86 -24.21
C THR A 7 -14.69 2.59 -24.65
N ASP A 8 -13.54 2.20 -24.14
CA ASP A 8 -12.24 2.39 -24.79
C ASP A 8 -11.60 1.02 -25.05
N PRO A 9 -11.51 0.56 -26.31
CA PRO A 9 -10.95 -0.74 -26.65
C PRO A 9 -9.48 -0.93 -26.26
N THR A 10 -8.71 0.15 -26.09
CA THR A 10 -7.34 0.06 -25.59
C THR A 10 -7.25 -0.11 -24.08
N GLY A 11 -8.38 0.04 -23.40
CA GLY A 11 -8.51 -0.21 -21.97
C GLY A 11 -7.91 0.87 -21.08
N GLY A 12 -7.61 2.06 -21.62
CA GLY A 12 -7.05 3.17 -20.86
C GLY A 12 -8.09 4.08 -20.22
N ALA A 13 -9.25 4.23 -20.86
CA ALA A 13 -10.38 5.03 -20.39
C ALA A 13 -11.72 4.24 -20.45
N GLY A 14 -12.86 4.94 -20.36
CA GLY A 14 -14.19 4.36 -20.50
C GLY A 14 -14.51 3.28 -19.46
N ILE A 15 -15.47 2.41 -19.78
CA ILE A 15 -15.88 1.32 -18.87
C ILE A 15 -14.72 0.38 -18.52
N GLN A 16 -13.74 0.22 -19.41
CA GLN A 16 -12.57 -0.61 -19.15
C GLN A 16 -11.70 -0.02 -18.03
N ALA A 17 -11.45 1.29 -18.05
CA ALA A 17 -10.76 1.96 -16.95
C ALA A 17 -11.61 1.96 -15.68
N ASP A 18 -12.92 2.17 -15.82
CA ASP A 18 -13.84 2.14 -14.67
C ASP A 18 -13.78 0.79 -13.95
N LEU A 19 -13.94 -0.32 -14.67
CA LEU A 19 -13.86 -1.68 -14.10
C LEU A 19 -12.50 -1.97 -13.45
N LYS A 20 -11.39 -1.52 -14.05
CA LYS A 20 -10.06 -1.69 -13.47
C LYS A 20 -9.89 -0.86 -12.20
N SER A 21 -10.35 0.40 -12.20
CA SER A 21 -10.33 1.27 -11.02
C SER A 21 -11.17 0.71 -9.88
N ILE A 22 -12.37 0.20 -10.18
CA ILE A 22 -13.25 -0.43 -9.20
C ILE A 22 -12.53 -1.61 -8.55
N ALA A 23 -12.00 -2.52 -9.36
CA ALA A 23 -11.28 -3.70 -8.88
C ALA A 23 -10.04 -3.32 -8.04
N ALA A 24 -9.26 -2.34 -8.50
CA ALA A 24 -8.06 -1.88 -7.79
C ALA A 24 -8.36 -1.18 -6.44
N ASN A 25 -9.58 -0.68 -6.25
CA ASN A 25 -10.02 -0.01 -5.04
C ASN A 25 -10.98 -0.86 -4.19
N GLY A 26 -11.06 -2.17 -4.44
CA GLY A 26 -11.76 -3.13 -3.59
C GLY A 26 -13.26 -3.28 -3.86
N GLY A 27 -13.78 -2.76 -4.97
CA GLY A 27 -15.17 -2.92 -5.36
C GLY A 27 -15.41 -4.07 -6.33
N TYR A 28 -16.65 -4.59 -6.33
CA TYR A 28 -17.15 -5.40 -7.43
C TYR A 28 -17.68 -4.49 -8.55
N GLY A 29 -17.09 -4.61 -9.74
CA GLY A 29 -17.38 -3.77 -10.89
C GLY A 29 -18.42 -4.36 -11.83
N MET A 30 -19.48 -3.60 -12.07
CA MET A 30 -20.46 -3.83 -13.13
C MET A 30 -20.36 -2.69 -14.15
N ALA A 31 -20.77 -2.94 -15.40
CA ALA A 31 -20.77 -1.92 -16.44
C ALA A 31 -22.00 -2.00 -17.34
N VAL A 32 -22.56 -0.83 -17.66
CA VAL A 32 -23.54 -0.63 -18.72
C VAL A 32 -22.94 0.30 -19.77
N VAL A 33 -23.07 -0.09 -21.05
CA VAL A 33 -22.42 0.62 -22.16
C VAL A 33 -23.38 1.64 -22.77
N THR A 34 -22.96 2.90 -22.79
CA THR A 34 -23.69 4.01 -23.43
C THR A 34 -23.29 4.20 -24.90
N ALA A 35 -22.03 3.94 -25.22
CA ALA A 35 -21.49 4.08 -26.57
C ALA A 35 -20.32 3.14 -26.82
N LEU A 36 -20.25 2.58 -28.03
CA LEU A 36 -19.09 1.84 -28.52
C LEU A 36 -18.17 2.82 -29.25
N VAL A 37 -16.92 2.92 -28.82
CA VAL A 37 -15.94 3.84 -29.40
C VAL A 37 -14.82 3.05 -30.06
N ALA A 38 -14.54 3.33 -31.33
CA ALA A 38 -13.30 2.90 -31.96
C ALA A 38 -12.20 3.93 -31.63
N GLN A 39 -11.51 3.73 -30.51
CA GLN A 39 -10.44 4.60 -30.02
C GLN A 39 -9.15 3.82 -29.81
N ASN A 40 -8.02 4.54 -29.85
CA ASN A 40 -6.76 4.07 -29.28
C ASN A 40 -5.97 5.23 -28.64
N THR A 41 -4.74 4.96 -28.20
CA THR A 41 -3.84 5.94 -27.57
C THR A 41 -3.52 7.17 -28.44
N ARG A 42 -3.90 7.19 -29.72
CA ARG A 42 -3.72 8.32 -30.65
C ARG A 42 -5.00 9.10 -30.94
N GLY A 43 -6.13 8.72 -30.35
CA GLY A 43 -7.40 9.43 -30.47
C GLY A 43 -8.58 8.55 -30.92
N VAL A 44 -9.73 9.21 -31.06
CA VAL A 44 -11.01 8.62 -31.45
C VAL A 44 -11.13 8.56 -32.98
N ARG A 45 -11.59 7.43 -33.52
CA ARG A 45 -11.86 7.26 -34.96
C ARG A 45 -13.35 7.32 -35.29
N SER A 46 -14.18 6.70 -34.45
CA SER A 46 -15.63 6.69 -34.62
C SER A 46 -16.33 6.37 -33.29
N VAL A 47 -17.55 6.88 -33.14
CA VAL A 47 -18.45 6.59 -32.03
C VAL A 47 -19.73 5.98 -32.59
N HIS A 48 -20.18 4.86 -32.02
CA HIS A 48 -21.46 4.24 -32.29
C HIS A 48 -22.31 4.25 -31.03
N VAL A 49 -23.43 4.95 -31.07
CA VAL A 49 -24.40 5.02 -29.97
C VAL A 49 -25.51 4.00 -30.28
N PRO A 50 -25.63 2.92 -29.47
CA PRO A 50 -26.76 1.99 -29.61
C PRO A 50 -28.10 2.70 -29.38
N PRO A 51 -29.22 2.13 -29.86
CA PRO A 51 -30.54 2.69 -29.57
C PRO A 51 -30.80 2.83 -28.07
N ALA A 52 -31.39 3.94 -27.65
CA ALA A 52 -31.62 4.26 -26.23
C ALA A 52 -32.46 3.21 -25.49
N GLY A 53 -33.37 2.51 -26.18
CA GLY A 53 -34.11 1.38 -25.63
C GLY A 53 -33.21 0.23 -25.16
N PHE A 54 -32.11 -0.04 -25.87
CA PHE A 54 -31.16 -1.08 -25.48
C PHE A 54 -30.31 -0.66 -24.27
N LEU A 55 -30.04 0.63 -24.09
CA LEU A 55 -29.43 1.13 -22.86
C LEU A 55 -30.35 0.89 -21.65
N ARG A 56 -31.65 1.14 -21.81
CA ARG A 56 -32.64 0.87 -20.76
C ARG A 56 -32.68 -0.61 -20.40
N GLU A 57 -32.72 -1.50 -21.38
CA GLU A 57 -32.67 -2.95 -21.14
C GLU A 57 -31.42 -3.38 -20.35
N GLN A 58 -30.24 -2.81 -20.65
CA GLN A 58 -29.01 -3.08 -19.88
C GLN A 58 -29.11 -2.60 -18.43
N LEU A 59 -29.59 -1.36 -18.23
CA LEU A 59 -29.76 -0.77 -16.89
C LEU A 59 -30.75 -1.58 -16.05
N ASP A 60 -31.88 -1.98 -16.65
CA ASP A 60 -32.91 -2.79 -16.02
C ASP A 60 -32.37 -4.16 -15.64
N ALA A 61 -31.71 -4.86 -16.57
CA ALA A 61 -31.14 -6.19 -16.31
C ALA A 61 -30.17 -6.22 -15.13
N VAL A 62 -29.39 -5.14 -14.92
CA VAL A 62 -28.51 -5.04 -13.75
C VAL A 62 -29.32 -4.75 -12.48
N SER A 63 -30.21 -3.75 -12.51
CA SER A 63 -30.97 -3.34 -11.31
C SER A 63 -32.03 -4.34 -10.86
N ASP A 64 -32.47 -5.23 -11.75
CA ASP A 64 -33.47 -6.25 -11.45
C ASP A 64 -32.90 -7.42 -10.63
N ASP A 65 -31.58 -7.62 -10.65
CA ASP A 65 -30.91 -8.78 -10.03
C ASP A 65 -29.85 -8.39 -8.98
N VAL A 66 -29.13 -7.28 -9.18
CA VAL A 66 -27.96 -6.95 -8.36
C VAL A 66 -28.21 -5.71 -7.50
N VAL A 67 -27.83 -5.78 -6.23
CA VAL A 67 -27.81 -4.62 -5.32
C VAL A 67 -26.72 -3.64 -5.77
N ILE A 68 -27.11 -2.38 -5.99
CA ILE A 68 -26.21 -1.33 -6.45
C ILE A 68 -25.88 -0.39 -5.29
N ASP A 69 -24.67 -0.49 -4.75
CA ASP A 69 -24.21 0.39 -3.66
C ASP A 69 -23.83 1.80 -4.13
N ALA A 70 -23.33 1.89 -5.38
CA ALA A 70 -22.91 3.15 -5.98
C ALA A 70 -22.95 3.06 -7.50
N VAL A 71 -23.22 4.20 -8.15
CA VAL A 71 -23.17 4.39 -9.61
C VAL A 71 -22.14 5.44 -9.96
N LYS A 72 -21.28 5.15 -10.94
CA LYS A 72 -20.45 6.15 -11.61
C LYS A 72 -20.93 6.33 -13.04
N ILE A 73 -21.12 7.58 -13.46
CA ILE A 73 -21.54 7.94 -14.80
C ILE A 73 -20.37 8.62 -15.50
N GLY A 74 -20.05 8.17 -16.72
CA GLY A 74 -19.03 8.75 -17.59
C GLY A 74 -19.64 9.37 -18.85
N MET A 75 -19.03 9.09 -20.00
CA MET A 75 -19.50 9.61 -21.29
C MET A 75 -20.92 9.12 -21.63
N LEU A 76 -21.85 10.06 -21.86
CA LEU A 76 -23.24 9.78 -22.25
C LEU A 76 -23.50 9.94 -23.76
N ALA A 77 -22.61 10.62 -24.49
CA ALA A 77 -22.66 10.88 -25.94
C ALA A 77 -23.82 11.75 -26.46
N THR A 78 -25.06 11.57 -26.01
CA THR A 78 -26.24 12.33 -26.49
C THR A 78 -27.19 12.71 -25.36
N ALA A 79 -28.06 13.69 -25.61
CA ALA A 79 -29.12 14.08 -24.67
C ALA A 79 -30.11 12.92 -24.42
N GLU A 80 -30.46 12.15 -25.44
CA GLU A 80 -31.38 10.99 -25.32
C GLU A 80 -30.84 9.94 -24.35
N ILE A 81 -29.54 9.64 -24.42
CA ILE A 81 -28.89 8.69 -23.51
C ILE A 81 -28.85 9.25 -22.08
N ALA A 82 -28.57 10.55 -21.92
CA ALA A 82 -28.59 11.20 -20.62
C ALA A 82 -30.00 11.16 -19.99
N ASP A 83 -31.06 11.37 -20.78
CA ASP A 83 -32.44 11.32 -20.30
C ASP A 83 -32.85 9.90 -19.86
N VAL A 84 -32.39 8.85 -20.55
CA VAL A 84 -32.60 7.45 -20.10
C VAL A 84 -31.94 7.18 -18.75
N VAL A 85 -30.70 7.64 -18.57
CA VAL A 85 -29.98 7.49 -17.29
C VAL A 85 -30.67 8.30 -16.18
N ASP A 86 -31.11 9.53 -16.46
CA ASP A 86 -31.84 10.38 -15.51
C ASP A 86 -33.13 9.71 -15.00
N GLU A 87 -33.92 9.15 -15.93
CA GLU A 87 -35.15 8.43 -15.59
C GLU A 87 -34.87 7.18 -14.76
N TRP A 88 -33.85 6.40 -15.14
CA TRP A 88 -33.46 5.19 -14.41
C TRP A 88 -33.00 5.51 -12.99
N LEU A 89 -32.17 6.54 -12.79
CA LEU A 89 -31.75 7.00 -11.45
C LEU A 89 -32.94 7.43 -10.59
N GLY A 90 -33.93 8.12 -11.18
CA GLY A 90 -35.14 8.53 -10.47
C GLY A 90 -35.96 7.37 -9.90
N ARG A 91 -35.93 6.22 -10.58
CA ARG A 91 -36.59 4.97 -10.16
C ARG A 91 -35.75 4.14 -9.21
N VAL A 92 -34.49 3.86 -9.54
CA VAL A 92 -33.63 2.94 -8.78
C VAL A 92 -33.05 3.58 -7.52
N ARG A 93 -32.75 4.89 -7.56
CA ARG A 93 -32.24 5.68 -6.42
C ARG A 93 -31.06 4.99 -5.70
N PRO A 94 -29.94 4.74 -6.40
CA PRO A 94 -28.76 4.17 -5.76
C PRO A 94 -28.29 5.07 -4.59
N PRO A 95 -27.68 4.49 -3.53
CA PRO A 95 -27.25 5.26 -2.35
C PRO A 95 -26.23 6.36 -2.64
N LEU A 96 -25.41 6.17 -3.68
CA LEU A 96 -24.39 7.13 -4.11
C LEU A 96 -24.31 7.17 -5.64
N THR A 97 -24.33 8.38 -6.21
CA THR A 97 -24.10 8.61 -7.64
C THR A 97 -23.00 9.65 -7.85
N VAL A 98 -21.99 9.28 -8.63
CA VAL A 98 -20.89 10.15 -9.05
C VAL A 98 -20.96 10.36 -10.56
N LEU A 99 -20.92 11.61 -11.03
CA LEU A 99 -20.91 11.95 -12.44
C LEU A 99 -19.56 12.58 -12.83
N ASP A 100 -18.84 11.91 -13.72
CA ASP A 100 -17.69 12.47 -14.43
C ASP A 100 -18.21 13.12 -15.71
N PRO A 101 -18.30 14.46 -15.77
CA PRO A 101 -18.99 15.16 -16.86
C PRO A 101 -18.09 15.23 -18.09
N VAL A 102 -17.90 14.08 -18.75
CA VAL A 102 -17.05 13.94 -19.95
C VAL A 102 -17.68 14.72 -21.10
N MET A 103 -17.26 15.97 -21.28
CA MET A 103 -17.77 16.90 -22.31
C MET A 103 -16.71 17.24 -23.37
N VAL A 104 -15.43 16.98 -23.08
CA VAL A 104 -14.29 17.30 -23.95
C VAL A 104 -13.41 16.05 -24.07
N ALA A 105 -13.01 15.70 -25.29
CA ALA A 105 -12.09 14.59 -25.49
C ALA A 105 -10.71 14.93 -24.92
N THR A 106 -9.93 13.92 -24.53
CA THR A 106 -8.52 14.12 -24.13
C THR A 106 -7.68 14.73 -25.27
N SER A 107 -8.12 14.63 -26.52
CA SER A 107 -7.54 15.31 -27.69
C SER A 107 -7.89 16.81 -27.80
N GLY A 108 -8.83 17.31 -26.99
CA GLY A 108 -9.31 18.70 -26.99
C GLY A 108 -10.55 18.95 -27.85
N ASP A 109 -11.07 17.94 -28.56
CA ASP A 109 -12.28 18.07 -29.38
C ASP A 109 -13.54 18.15 -28.51
N ARG A 110 -14.49 19.03 -28.86
CA ARG A 110 -15.82 19.05 -28.22
C ARG A 110 -16.54 17.73 -28.52
N LEU A 111 -16.92 17.00 -27.48
CA LEU A 111 -17.62 15.72 -27.62
C LEU A 111 -19.14 15.87 -27.70
N LEU A 112 -19.68 16.97 -27.16
CA LEU A 112 -21.12 17.15 -26.99
C LEU A 112 -21.64 18.39 -27.73
N GLU A 113 -22.82 18.24 -28.33
CA GLU A 113 -23.67 19.34 -28.76
C GLU A 113 -24.28 20.06 -27.53
N GLN A 114 -24.81 21.27 -27.73
CA GLN A 114 -25.30 22.11 -26.63
C GLN A 114 -26.44 21.45 -25.84
N ASP A 115 -27.32 20.71 -26.52
CA ASP A 115 -28.42 19.97 -25.91
C ASP A 115 -27.94 18.87 -24.95
N ALA A 116 -26.84 18.20 -25.28
CA ALA A 116 -26.21 17.20 -24.43
C ALA A 116 -25.51 17.83 -23.22
N VAL A 117 -24.92 19.02 -23.35
CA VAL A 117 -24.43 19.80 -22.20
C VAL A 117 -25.58 20.15 -21.25
N ASP A 118 -26.71 20.61 -21.79
CA ASP A 118 -27.89 20.93 -20.99
C ASP A 118 -28.46 19.69 -20.28
N ALA A 119 -28.42 18.52 -20.93
CA ALA A 119 -28.82 17.26 -20.32
C ALA A 119 -27.89 16.85 -19.16
N VAL A 120 -26.56 16.99 -19.34
CA VAL A 120 -25.57 16.75 -18.26
C VAL A 120 -25.80 17.71 -17.09
N ARG A 121 -26.13 18.98 -17.34
CA ARG A 121 -26.47 19.95 -16.28
C ARG A 121 -27.73 19.56 -15.51
N ARG A 122 -28.76 19.01 -16.18
CA ARG A 122 -29.96 18.50 -15.51
C ARG A 122 -29.62 17.29 -14.64
N LEU A 123 -28.87 16.33 -15.18
CA LEU A 123 -28.45 15.13 -14.48
C LEU A 123 -27.59 15.46 -13.25
N ALA A 124 -26.70 16.43 -13.35
CA ALA A 124 -25.84 16.89 -12.25
C ALA A 124 -26.63 17.38 -11.02
N ARG A 125 -27.90 17.76 -11.17
CA ARG A 125 -28.78 18.14 -10.05
C ARG A 125 -29.33 16.96 -9.26
N ARG A 126 -29.13 15.72 -9.72
CA ARG A 126 -29.64 14.49 -9.09
C ARG A 126 -28.56 13.62 -8.47
N VAL A 127 -27.29 13.95 -8.68
CA VAL A 127 -26.16 13.14 -8.22
C VAL A 127 -25.56 13.74 -6.95
N ASP A 128 -24.77 12.95 -6.24
CA ASP A 128 -24.15 13.38 -4.98
C ASP A 128 -22.84 14.12 -5.20
N LEU A 129 -22.13 13.81 -6.29
CA LEU A 129 -20.84 14.38 -6.63
C LEU A 129 -20.66 14.50 -8.15
N ILE A 130 -20.11 15.63 -8.60
CA ILE A 130 -19.54 15.78 -9.95
C ILE A 130 -18.02 15.95 -9.88
N THR A 131 -17.30 15.43 -10.89
CA THR A 131 -15.83 15.46 -10.91
C THR A 131 -15.26 16.19 -12.15
N PRO A 132 -15.57 17.47 -12.41
CA PRO A 132 -15.11 18.16 -13.61
C PRO A 132 -13.60 18.48 -13.61
N ASN A 133 -12.97 18.41 -14.77
CA ASN A 133 -11.66 19.05 -15.01
C ASN A 133 -11.81 20.55 -15.32
N ILE A 134 -10.70 21.28 -15.46
CA ILE A 134 -10.73 22.74 -15.70
C ILE A 134 -11.55 23.15 -16.94
N PRO A 135 -11.36 22.57 -18.15
CA PRO A 135 -12.24 22.85 -19.30
C PRO A 135 -13.72 22.52 -19.05
N GLU A 136 -14.02 21.37 -18.45
CA GLU A 136 -15.39 20.94 -18.15
C GLU A 136 -16.06 21.87 -17.14
N LEU A 137 -15.31 22.31 -16.13
CA LEU A 137 -15.79 23.21 -15.10
C LEU A 137 -16.18 24.56 -15.70
N ALA A 138 -15.42 25.09 -16.64
CA ALA A 138 -15.76 26.32 -17.35
C ALA A 138 -17.05 26.18 -18.19
N VAL A 139 -17.25 25.03 -18.83
CA VAL A 139 -18.50 24.72 -19.55
C VAL A 139 -19.69 24.65 -18.57
N LEU A 140 -19.51 24.02 -17.41
CA LEU A 140 -20.54 23.98 -16.36
C LEU A 140 -20.76 25.35 -15.70
N ALA A 141 -19.75 26.21 -15.60
CA ALA A 141 -19.93 27.55 -15.03
C ALA A 141 -20.49 28.56 -16.05
N GLY A 142 -20.47 28.23 -17.34
CA GLY A 142 -20.81 29.18 -18.41
C GLY A 142 -19.79 30.32 -18.54
N THR A 143 -18.53 30.05 -18.19
CA THR A 143 -17.44 31.04 -18.15
C THR A 143 -16.28 30.65 -19.06
N SER A 144 -15.27 31.51 -19.16
CA SER A 144 -13.99 31.16 -19.77
C SER A 144 -13.22 30.13 -18.93
N ILE A 145 -12.32 29.38 -19.58
CA ILE A 145 -11.40 28.44 -18.91
C ILE A 145 -10.60 29.19 -17.84
N ALA A 146 -10.57 28.66 -16.61
CA ALA A 146 -9.80 29.23 -15.50
C ALA A 146 -8.29 29.24 -15.82
N ARG A 147 -7.63 30.35 -15.47
CA ARG A 147 -6.20 30.58 -15.72
C ARG A 147 -5.32 30.10 -14.57
N ASP A 148 -5.87 30.09 -13.37
CA ASP A 148 -5.21 29.67 -12.15
C ASP A 148 -6.18 28.91 -11.24
N TRP A 149 -5.65 28.40 -10.12
CA TRP A 149 -6.42 27.58 -9.19
C TRP A 149 -7.48 28.37 -8.43
N THR A 150 -7.24 29.65 -8.17
CA THR A 150 -8.21 30.52 -7.50
C THR A 150 -9.45 30.74 -8.38
N GLU A 151 -9.26 31.00 -9.67
CA GLU A 151 -10.35 31.10 -10.64
C GLU A 151 -11.12 29.77 -10.74
N ALA A 152 -10.42 28.64 -10.71
CA ALA A 152 -11.05 27.32 -10.75
C ALA A 152 -11.92 27.04 -9.50
N LEU A 153 -11.44 27.39 -8.30
CA LEU A 153 -12.22 27.27 -7.06
C LEU A 153 -13.48 28.15 -7.11
N GLY A 154 -13.37 29.39 -7.63
CA GLY A 154 -14.54 30.26 -7.81
C GLY A 154 -15.59 29.66 -8.77
N GLN A 155 -15.14 29.02 -9.86
CA GLN A 155 -16.03 28.31 -10.77
C GLN A 155 -16.68 27.07 -10.11
N ALA A 156 -15.93 26.32 -9.30
CA ALA A 156 -16.45 25.17 -8.56
C ALA A 156 -17.51 25.58 -7.53
N GLU A 157 -17.29 26.68 -6.81
CA GLU A 157 -18.27 27.25 -5.88
C GLU A 157 -19.55 27.66 -6.61
N GLN A 158 -19.42 28.37 -7.74
CA GLN A 158 -20.56 28.77 -8.57
C GLN A 158 -21.36 27.55 -9.03
N VAL A 159 -20.70 26.55 -9.60
CA VAL A 159 -21.35 25.34 -10.10
C VAL A 159 -22.01 24.56 -8.97
N SER A 160 -21.34 24.40 -7.83
CA SER A 160 -21.90 23.72 -6.66
C SER A 160 -23.19 24.38 -6.19
N ARG A 161 -23.20 25.72 -6.09
CA ARG A 161 -24.37 26.50 -5.66
C ARG A 161 -25.51 26.45 -6.69
N GLU A 162 -25.19 26.65 -7.97
CA GLU A 162 -26.20 26.71 -9.04
C GLU A 162 -26.89 25.36 -9.28
N LEU A 163 -26.14 24.27 -9.18
CA LEU A 163 -26.62 22.92 -9.44
C LEU A 163 -27.07 22.19 -8.16
N GLY A 164 -26.64 22.65 -6.98
CA GLY A 164 -26.96 22.03 -5.70
C GLY A 164 -26.24 20.70 -5.50
N VAL A 165 -24.98 20.60 -5.93
CA VAL A 165 -24.19 19.36 -5.95
C VAL A 165 -22.78 19.61 -5.45
N ARG A 166 -22.13 18.59 -4.85
CA ARG A 166 -20.71 18.68 -4.51
C ARG A 166 -19.85 18.63 -5.77
N VAL A 167 -18.77 19.39 -5.79
CA VAL A 167 -17.86 19.46 -6.93
C VAL A 167 -16.47 19.03 -6.48
N LEU A 168 -15.96 17.93 -7.03
CA LEU A 168 -14.53 17.59 -6.96
C LEU A 168 -13.83 18.19 -8.19
N ALA A 169 -13.36 19.42 -8.06
CA ALA A 169 -12.66 20.14 -9.12
C ALA A 169 -11.26 19.55 -9.32
N LYS A 170 -10.92 19.18 -10.56
CA LYS A 170 -9.63 18.54 -10.91
C LYS A 170 -8.67 19.54 -11.56
N GLY A 171 -7.61 19.94 -10.87
CA GLY A 171 -6.69 21.02 -11.28
C GLY A 171 -5.53 20.58 -12.17
N GLY A 172 -5.35 19.28 -12.44
CA GLY A 172 -4.19 18.75 -13.18
C GLY A 172 -3.89 19.36 -14.56
N HIS A 173 -4.83 20.12 -15.17
CA HIS A 173 -4.63 20.85 -16.42
C HIS A 173 -3.89 22.19 -16.26
N LEU A 174 -3.86 22.75 -15.06
CA LEU A 174 -3.06 23.93 -14.75
C LEU A 174 -1.58 23.55 -14.81
N ARG A 175 -0.72 24.42 -15.36
CA ARG A 175 0.72 24.18 -15.52
C ARG A 175 1.51 24.55 -14.27
N ASP A 176 1.06 24.06 -13.12
CA ASP A 176 1.74 24.25 -11.84
C ASP A 176 2.59 23.01 -11.49
N THR A 177 3.54 23.20 -10.57
CA THR A 177 4.36 22.15 -9.95
C THR A 177 3.52 21.11 -9.21
N ASP A 178 2.40 21.54 -8.64
CA ASP A 178 1.40 20.68 -8.02
C ASP A 178 0.27 20.32 -8.99
N ALA A 179 -0.46 19.25 -8.65
CA ALA A 179 -1.75 18.91 -9.24
C ALA A 179 -2.84 19.00 -8.15
N PRO A 180 -3.36 20.21 -7.85
CA PRO A 180 -4.38 20.37 -6.81
C PRO A 180 -5.73 19.85 -7.28
N ASP A 181 -6.48 19.22 -6.37
CA ASP A 181 -7.92 18.99 -6.54
C ASP A 181 -8.63 19.56 -5.31
N ALA A 182 -9.92 19.88 -5.42
CA ALA A 182 -10.70 20.35 -4.27
C ALA A 182 -12.11 19.77 -4.28
N LEU A 183 -12.55 19.27 -3.12
CA LEU A 183 -13.96 19.03 -2.85
C LEU A 183 -14.58 20.35 -2.39
N VAL A 184 -15.58 20.82 -3.13
CA VAL A 184 -16.30 22.06 -2.87
C VAL A 184 -17.76 21.73 -2.64
N ASP A 185 -18.27 22.11 -1.47
CA ASP A 185 -19.69 22.09 -1.14
C ASP A 185 -20.17 23.51 -0.81
N ALA A 186 -20.86 24.10 -1.78
CA ALA A 186 -21.51 25.41 -1.63
C ALA A 186 -23.04 25.29 -1.63
N ALA A 187 -23.58 24.06 -1.55
CA ALA A 187 -25.02 23.82 -1.55
C ALA A 187 -25.61 24.19 -0.19
N GLY A 188 -26.24 25.36 -0.11
CA GLY A 188 -26.85 25.87 1.12
C GLY A 188 -25.90 26.67 2.02
N ALA A 189 -24.64 26.89 1.59
CA ALA A 189 -23.72 27.81 2.26
C ALA A 189 -24.07 29.28 1.97
N GLU A 190 -23.87 30.16 2.95
CA GLU A 190 -23.93 31.62 2.74
C GLU A 190 -22.92 32.05 1.65
N PRO A 191 -23.24 33.04 0.79
CA PRO A 191 -22.33 33.51 -0.23
C PRO A 191 -20.93 33.85 0.33
N GLY A 192 -19.88 33.23 -0.24
CA GLY A 192 -18.49 33.46 0.17
C GLY A 192 -17.96 32.59 1.31
N HIS A 193 -18.74 31.61 1.82
CA HIS A 193 -18.30 30.66 2.85
C HIS A 193 -18.56 29.18 2.47
N PRO A 194 -18.11 28.69 1.31
CA PRO A 194 -18.21 27.26 0.96
C PRO A 194 -17.36 26.37 1.87
N ASP A 195 -17.76 25.10 2.07
CA ASP A 195 -16.84 24.07 2.59
C ASP A 195 -15.91 23.65 1.45
N ILE A 196 -14.62 23.93 1.60
CA ILE A 196 -13.59 23.61 0.61
C ILE A 196 -12.52 22.77 1.30
N ARG A 197 -12.26 21.59 0.73
CA ARG A 197 -11.17 20.71 1.13
C ARG A 197 -10.25 20.46 -0.05
N GLU A 198 -9.00 20.92 0.06
CA GLU A 198 -7.99 20.76 -0.99
C GLU A 198 -7.17 19.48 -0.78
N PHE A 199 -6.95 18.75 -1.87
CA PHE A 199 -6.11 17.57 -1.92
C PHE A 199 -4.94 17.88 -2.85
N ARG A 200 -3.73 18.01 -2.29
CA ARG A 200 -2.52 18.37 -3.06
C ARG A 200 -1.58 17.19 -3.19
N THR A 201 -1.12 16.95 -4.39
CA THR A 201 -0.07 15.95 -4.71
C THR A 201 0.91 16.55 -5.70
N ALA A 202 2.18 16.15 -5.59
CA ALA A 202 3.19 16.50 -6.57
C ALA A 202 2.78 16.02 -7.97
N ARG A 203 3.06 16.81 -8.99
CA ARG A 203 2.81 16.42 -10.38
C ARG A 203 3.74 15.28 -10.79
N VAL A 204 3.17 14.18 -11.26
CA VAL A 204 3.93 13.10 -11.90
C VAL A 204 4.29 13.52 -13.32
N VAL A 205 5.58 13.50 -13.65
CA VAL A 205 6.08 13.78 -15.01
C VAL A 205 5.94 12.50 -15.82
N THR A 206 4.86 12.40 -16.61
CA THR A 206 4.61 11.27 -17.51
C THR A 206 3.79 11.72 -18.72
N THR A 207 3.90 10.97 -19.82
CA THR A 207 3.02 11.13 -20.99
C THR A 207 1.77 10.25 -20.93
N SER A 208 1.72 9.34 -19.95
CA SER A 208 0.70 8.32 -19.80
C SER A 208 -0.46 8.81 -18.92
N THR A 209 -1.19 9.81 -19.43
CA THR A 209 -2.30 10.48 -18.71
C THR A 209 -3.69 10.11 -19.22
N HIS A 210 -3.76 9.16 -20.16
CA HIS A 210 -5.03 8.73 -20.75
C HIS A 210 -5.91 8.04 -19.70
N GLY A 211 -7.17 8.48 -19.61
CA GLY A 211 -8.17 7.93 -18.69
C GLY A 211 -8.01 8.28 -17.21
N THR A 212 -7.16 9.25 -16.85
CA THR A 212 -7.02 9.74 -15.47
C THR A 212 -8.35 10.18 -14.84
N GLY A 213 -9.18 10.92 -15.58
CA GLY A 213 -10.50 11.38 -15.12
C GLY A 213 -11.48 10.26 -14.79
N CYS A 214 -11.68 9.33 -15.73
CA CYS A 214 -12.55 8.16 -15.52
C CYS A 214 -12.02 7.29 -14.37
N SER A 215 -10.71 7.15 -14.29
CA SER A 215 -10.07 6.32 -13.27
C SER A 215 -10.26 6.90 -11.87
N LEU A 216 -10.07 8.21 -11.71
CA LEU A 216 -10.25 8.90 -10.43
C LEU A 216 -11.70 8.88 -9.97
N SER A 217 -12.64 9.25 -10.84
CA SER A 217 -14.07 9.27 -10.49
C SER A 217 -14.58 7.89 -10.09
N SER A 218 -14.15 6.83 -10.77
CA SER A 218 -14.48 5.46 -10.41
C SER A 218 -13.85 5.01 -9.08
N ALA A 219 -12.59 5.40 -8.82
CA ALA A 219 -11.93 5.11 -7.54
C ALA A 219 -12.61 5.83 -6.37
N VAL A 220 -12.95 7.10 -6.54
CA VAL A 220 -13.70 7.91 -5.56
C VAL A 220 -15.06 7.30 -5.29
N ALA A 221 -15.85 7.01 -6.33
CA ALA A 221 -17.17 6.38 -6.17
C ALA A 221 -17.09 5.02 -5.45
N THR A 222 -16.06 4.23 -5.73
CA THR A 222 -15.85 2.92 -5.09
C THR A 222 -15.54 3.07 -3.60
N ARG A 223 -14.69 4.02 -3.22
CA ARG A 223 -14.28 4.22 -1.82
C ARG A 223 -15.32 4.95 -0.98
N LEU A 224 -16.14 5.80 -1.61
CA LEU A 224 -17.25 6.48 -0.95
C LEU A 224 -18.43 5.54 -0.68
N ALA A 225 -18.56 4.43 -1.43
CA ALA A 225 -19.62 3.46 -1.22
C ALA A 225 -19.52 2.85 0.20
N GLY A 226 -20.41 3.27 1.10
CA GLY A 226 -20.42 2.84 2.50
C GLY A 226 -19.49 3.62 3.43
N ALA A 227 -18.91 4.75 2.99
CA ALA A 227 -18.12 5.63 3.83
C ALA A 227 -18.98 6.72 4.49
N ASP A 228 -18.66 7.06 5.74
CA ASP A 228 -19.30 8.16 6.48
C ASP A 228 -18.58 9.51 6.29
N ASP A 229 -17.39 9.50 5.69
CA ASP A 229 -16.56 10.67 5.42
C ASP A 229 -16.25 10.81 3.91
N TRP A 230 -16.08 12.04 3.45
CA TRP A 230 -15.75 12.36 2.07
C TRP A 230 -14.25 12.55 1.83
N GLU A 231 -13.52 12.99 2.85
CA GLU A 231 -12.14 13.43 2.72
C GLU A 231 -11.16 12.26 2.58
N GLN A 232 -11.23 11.28 3.47
CA GLN A 232 -10.32 10.14 3.44
C GLN A 232 -10.49 9.30 2.15
N PRO A 233 -11.72 8.95 1.69
CA PRO A 233 -11.90 8.23 0.44
C PRO A 233 -11.32 8.95 -0.79
N ILE A 234 -11.46 10.27 -0.86
CA ILE A 234 -10.93 11.08 -1.96
C ILE A 234 -9.40 11.15 -1.88
N SER A 235 -8.85 11.36 -0.69
CA SER A 235 -7.40 11.37 -0.45
C SER A 235 -6.75 10.04 -0.88
N ASP A 236 -7.34 8.92 -0.49
CA ASP A 236 -6.86 7.60 -0.87
C ASP A 236 -6.96 7.33 -2.37
N ALA A 237 -8.06 7.74 -3.01
CA ALA A 237 -8.24 7.60 -4.45
C ALA A 237 -7.19 8.42 -5.22
N LYS A 238 -6.87 9.62 -4.73
CA LYS A 238 -5.83 10.48 -5.29
C LYS A 238 -4.44 9.87 -5.12
N ALA A 239 -4.12 9.33 -3.95
CA ALA A 239 -2.86 8.63 -3.71
C ALA A 239 -2.69 7.42 -4.65
N TRP A 240 -3.74 6.61 -4.80
CA TRP A 240 -3.75 5.48 -5.74
C TRP A 240 -3.52 5.94 -7.19
N LEU A 241 -4.14 7.05 -7.62
CA LEU A 241 -3.95 7.60 -8.96
C LEU A 241 -2.50 8.08 -9.16
N THR A 242 -1.93 8.78 -8.19
CA THR A 242 -0.53 9.25 -8.23
C THR A 242 0.44 8.08 -8.41
N GLU A 243 0.26 7.00 -7.66
CA GLU A 243 1.08 5.78 -7.82
C GLU A 243 0.86 5.10 -9.19
N SER A 244 -0.40 5.03 -9.64
CA SER A 244 -0.74 4.47 -10.95
C SER A 244 -0.11 5.26 -12.09
N LEU A 245 0.02 6.58 -11.94
CA LEU A 245 0.72 7.46 -12.88
C LEU A 245 2.22 7.27 -12.82
N ALA A 246 2.80 7.13 -11.62
CA ALA A 246 4.24 6.94 -11.45
C ALA A 246 4.74 5.64 -12.09
N ALA A 247 3.92 4.58 -12.09
CA ALA A 247 4.21 3.31 -12.73
C ALA A 247 3.65 3.18 -14.16
N ALA A 248 3.03 4.23 -14.71
CA ALA A 248 2.31 4.15 -15.98
C ALA A 248 3.23 3.80 -17.16
N ASP A 249 4.44 4.36 -17.16
CA ASP A 249 5.38 4.21 -18.27
C ASP A 249 5.98 2.79 -18.38
N ASP A 250 5.85 1.97 -17.33
CA ASP A 250 6.25 0.56 -17.34
C ASP A 250 5.36 -0.30 -18.25
N LEU A 251 4.12 0.12 -18.51
CA LEU A 251 3.16 -0.65 -19.31
C LEU A 251 3.48 -0.67 -20.81
N GLN A 252 4.15 0.36 -21.34
CA GLN A 252 4.51 0.49 -22.75
C GLN A 252 3.33 0.24 -23.73
N VAL A 253 2.13 0.74 -23.40
CA VAL A 253 0.92 0.51 -24.20
C VAL A 253 0.72 1.62 -25.24
N GLY A 254 0.73 1.24 -26.51
CA GLY A 254 0.46 2.13 -27.64
C GLY A 254 1.64 3.03 -27.99
N GLY A 255 1.39 4.08 -28.78
CA GLY A 255 2.43 5.03 -29.18
C GLY A 255 1.90 6.46 -29.29
N GLY A 256 0.95 6.79 -28.41
CA GLY A 256 0.42 8.14 -28.18
C GLY A 256 0.34 8.37 -26.67
N ALA A 257 -0.73 8.98 -26.16
CA ALA A 257 -0.95 9.09 -24.72
C ALA A 257 -1.28 7.72 -24.12
N GLY A 258 -0.36 7.17 -23.31
CA GLY A 258 -0.51 5.88 -22.66
C GLY A 258 -1.52 5.89 -21.50
N PRO A 259 -2.04 4.71 -21.10
CA PRO A 259 -2.92 4.59 -19.94
C PRO A 259 -2.14 4.68 -18.62
N ILE A 260 -2.82 4.97 -17.52
CA ILE A 260 -2.26 4.77 -16.17
C ILE A 260 -2.09 3.27 -15.88
N HIS A 261 -1.25 2.94 -14.89
CA HIS A 261 -1.13 1.57 -14.39
C HIS A 261 -2.13 1.28 -13.26
N HIS A 262 -3.38 0.96 -13.60
CA HIS A 262 -4.47 0.70 -12.61
C HIS A 262 -4.10 -0.31 -11.50
N PHE A 263 -3.29 -1.32 -11.86
CA PHE A 263 -2.88 -2.40 -10.97
C PHE A 263 -1.45 -2.26 -10.43
N ALA A 264 -0.85 -1.06 -10.40
CA ALA A 264 0.55 -0.87 -10.02
C ALA A 264 0.88 -1.51 -8.67
N ARG A 265 0.03 -1.30 -7.65
CA ARG A 265 0.16 -1.93 -6.33
C ARG A 265 0.07 -3.46 -6.40
N LEU A 266 -0.93 -3.98 -7.12
CA LEU A 266 -1.17 -5.42 -7.24
C LEU A 266 -0.01 -6.12 -7.97
N TRP A 267 0.49 -5.53 -9.04
CA TRP A 267 1.59 -6.08 -9.82
C TRP A 267 2.91 -5.93 -9.10
N GLY A 268 3.17 -4.83 -8.39
CA GLY A 268 4.33 -4.70 -7.50
C GLY A 268 4.36 -5.77 -6.41
N GLN A 269 3.19 -6.13 -5.87
CA GLN A 269 3.06 -7.26 -4.95
C GLN A 269 3.26 -8.61 -5.66
N ALA A 270 2.75 -8.79 -6.89
CA ALA A 270 2.87 -10.04 -7.64
C ALA A 270 4.27 -10.27 -8.23
N THR A 271 5.01 -9.22 -8.62
CA THR A 271 6.41 -9.33 -9.07
C THR A 271 7.37 -9.52 -7.89
N ALA A 272 6.99 -9.08 -6.68
CA ALA A 272 7.63 -9.55 -5.45
C ALA A 272 7.38 -11.05 -5.17
N VAL A 273 6.33 -11.64 -5.77
CA VAL A 273 6.08 -13.09 -5.82
C VAL A 273 6.75 -13.68 -7.08
N ALA A 274 8.05 -13.47 -7.25
CA ALA A 274 8.86 -14.46 -7.94
C ALA A 274 8.81 -15.76 -7.12
N THR A 275 8.63 -16.90 -7.78
CA THR A 275 8.54 -18.24 -7.17
C THR A 275 9.48 -18.34 -5.97
N PRO A 276 8.99 -18.64 -4.75
CA PRO A 276 9.83 -18.49 -3.59
C PRO A 276 10.86 -19.61 -3.58
N THR A 277 12.09 -19.25 -3.90
CA THR A 277 13.24 -19.88 -3.27
C THR A 277 13.03 -19.74 -1.76
N SER A 278 13.00 -20.85 -1.03
CA SER A 278 12.65 -20.93 0.40
C SER A 278 13.31 -19.82 1.25
N PRO A 279 12.85 -19.49 2.48
CA PRO A 279 13.55 -18.55 3.35
C PRO A 279 15.07 -18.79 3.45
N ARG A 280 15.52 -20.04 3.34
CA ARG A 280 16.95 -20.41 3.25
C ARG A 280 17.70 -19.77 2.07
N GLU A 281 17.03 -19.63 0.93
CA GLU A 281 17.61 -19.21 -0.34
C GLU A 281 17.37 -17.72 -0.65
N SER A 282 16.28 -17.12 -0.13
CA SER A 282 15.92 -15.72 -0.40
C SER A 282 16.19 -14.78 0.78
N TRP A 283 15.96 -15.20 2.02
CA TRP A 283 16.02 -14.27 3.15
C TRP A 283 17.45 -13.94 3.55
N TRP A 284 18.35 -14.94 3.50
CA TRP A 284 19.76 -14.72 3.84
C TRP A 284 20.48 -13.77 2.88
N PRO A 285 20.33 -13.88 1.55
CA PRO A 285 20.81 -12.84 0.64
C PRO A 285 20.06 -11.52 0.83
N GLY A 286 18.77 -11.56 1.17
CA GLY A 286 17.93 -10.37 1.37
C GLY A 286 18.32 -9.48 2.56
N ILE A 287 19.20 -9.93 3.46
CA ILE A 287 19.80 -9.14 4.54
C ILE A 287 21.33 -9.01 4.40
N ALA A 288 21.87 -9.21 3.19
CA ALA A 288 23.31 -9.10 2.95
C ALA A 288 23.87 -7.72 3.38
N ASP A 289 23.11 -6.65 3.14
CA ASP A 289 23.47 -5.29 3.56
C ASP A 289 23.59 -5.16 5.09
N VAL A 290 22.71 -5.83 5.85
CA VAL A 290 22.72 -5.83 7.32
C VAL A 290 23.90 -6.65 7.83
N ARG A 291 24.11 -7.84 7.26
CA ARG A 291 25.23 -8.72 7.61
C ARG A 291 26.58 -8.05 7.37
N ASP A 292 26.72 -7.35 6.25
CA ASP A 292 27.95 -6.61 5.94
C ASP A 292 28.20 -5.51 6.97
N ARG A 293 27.17 -4.81 7.45
CA ARG A 293 27.28 -3.85 8.57
C ARG A 293 27.72 -4.53 9.86
N ILE A 294 27.09 -5.65 10.23
CA ILE A 294 27.43 -6.42 11.43
C ILE A 294 28.89 -6.89 11.41
N HIS A 295 29.34 -7.56 10.35
CA HIS A 295 30.72 -8.05 10.21
C HIS A 295 31.75 -6.93 10.09
N SER A 296 31.36 -5.77 9.55
CA SER A 296 32.24 -4.60 9.47
C SER A 296 32.25 -3.74 10.72
N SER A 297 31.34 -3.98 11.66
CA SER A 297 31.21 -3.19 12.88
C SER A 297 32.47 -3.29 13.75
N PRO A 298 32.91 -2.18 14.39
CA PRO A 298 34.08 -2.22 15.27
C PRO A 298 33.91 -3.19 16.43
N PHE A 299 32.69 -3.38 16.93
CA PHE A 299 32.38 -4.31 18.01
C PHE A 299 32.66 -5.76 17.59
N VAL A 300 32.05 -6.23 16.50
CA VAL A 300 32.22 -7.61 16.02
C VAL A 300 33.65 -7.88 15.61
N ARG A 301 34.32 -6.95 14.90
CA ARG A 301 35.74 -7.11 14.57
C ARG A 301 36.63 -7.21 15.81
N GLY A 302 36.43 -6.33 16.78
CA GLY A 302 37.15 -6.34 18.05
C GLY A 302 36.91 -7.62 18.86
N LEU A 303 35.68 -8.15 18.81
CA LEU A 303 35.31 -9.40 19.47
C LEU A 303 36.07 -10.59 18.85
N ILE A 304 36.22 -10.59 17.52
CA ILE A 304 36.88 -11.66 16.76
C ILE A 304 38.38 -11.70 16.96
N ASP A 305 38.99 -10.53 16.91
CA ASP A 305 40.44 -10.40 16.93
C ASP A 305 41.00 -10.21 18.36
N GLY A 306 40.11 -10.18 19.35
CA GLY A 306 40.44 -10.08 20.77
C GLY A 306 40.80 -8.67 21.22
N ARG A 307 40.53 -7.63 20.42
CA ARG A 307 40.87 -6.23 20.72
C ARG A 307 39.71 -5.39 21.25
N LEU A 308 38.48 -5.93 21.31
CA LEU A 308 37.35 -5.22 21.91
C LEU A 308 37.67 -4.87 23.37
N GLU A 309 37.27 -3.68 23.82
CA GLU A 309 37.43 -3.32 25.24
C GLU A 309 36.51 -4.14 26.13
N ARG A 310 37.04 -4.57 27.29
CA ARG A 310 36.28 -5.42 28.22
C ARG A 310 35.05 -4.72 28.79
N SER A 311 35.08 -3.39 28.93
CA SER A 311 33.95 -2.55 29.35
C SER A 311 32.78 -2.63 28.38
N ALA A 312 33.03 -2.49 27.08
CA ALA A 312 32.03 -2.62 26.02
C ALA A 312 31.46 -4.04 25.95
N TYR A 313 32.33 -5.06 26.05
CA TYR A 313 31.90 -6.45 26.09
C TYR A 313 31.02 -6.76 27.31
N ARG A 314 31.42 -6.31 28.51
CA ARG A 314 30.63 -6.50 29.74
C ARG A 314 29.26 -5.83 29.65
N TRP A 315 29.19 -4.63 29.07
CA TRP A 315 27.89 -3.96 28.86
C TRP A 315 27.00 -4.72 27.88
N TYR A 316 27.57 -5.23 26.78
CA TYR A 316 26.86 -6.10 25.84
C TYR A 316 26.27 -7.31 26.55
N LEU A 317 27.05 -8.03 27.37
CA LEU A 317 26.54 -9.16 28.16
C LEU A 317 25.40 -8.77 29.10
N GLY A 318 25.47 -7.57 29.70
CA GLY A 318 24.39 -7.06 30.55
C GLY A 318 23.08 -6.80 29.79
N GLN A 319 23.16 -6.34 28.54
CA GLN A 319 21.99 -6.21 27.68
C GLN A 319 21.51 -7.55 27.14
N ASP A 320 22.43 -8.47 26.86
CA ASP A 320 22.15 -9.81 26.34
C ASP A 320 21.37 -10.63 27.39
N ALA A 321 21.75 -10.57 28.67
CA ALA A 321 20.99 -11.20 29.75
C ALA A 321 19.52 -10.69 29.80
N LEU A 322 19.32 -9.36 29.74
CA LEU A 322 17.98 -8.77 29.72
C LEU A 322 17.18 -9.14 28.46
N TYR A 323 17.85 -9.26 27.32
CA TYR A 323 17.26 -9.71 26.07
C TYR A 323 16.83 -11.18 26.17
N LEU A 324 17.73 -12.07 26.60
CA LEU A 324 17.50 -13.52 26.73
C LEU A 324 16.31 -13.83 27.63
N ALA A 325 16.15 -13.10 28.74
CA ALA A 325 14.99 -13.24 29.63
C ALA A 325 13.66 -12.98 28.88
N GLY A 326 13.58 -11.88 28.13
CA GLY A 326 12.39 -11.54 27.35
C GLY A 326 12.21 -12.41 26.10
N TYR A 327 13.31 -12.88 25.50
CA TYR A 327 13.32 -13.72 24.32
C TYR A 327 12.84 -15.15 24.64
N ALA A 328 13.23 -15.70 25.79
CA ALA A 328 12.76 -17.00 26.26
C ALA A 328 11.23 -17.08 26.35
N ASP A 329 10.57 -16.03 26.86
CA ASP A 329 9.11 -15.96 26.92
C ASP A 329 8.44 -15.99 25.53
N LEU A 330 9.12 -15.50 24.49
CA LEU A 330 8.62 -15.53 23.12
C LEU A 330 8.85 -16.89 22.45
N LEU A 331 9.95 -17.56 22.78
CA LEU A 331 10.18 -18.95 22.40
C LEU A 331 9.17 -19.89 23.05
N ASP A 332 8.79 -19.66 24.31
CA ASP A 332 7.69 -20.40 24.96
C ASP A 332 6.35 -20.20 24.23
N ARG A 333 6.08 -18.99 23.72
CA ARG A 333 4.90 -18.72 22.88
C ARG A 333 4.99 -19.40 21.51
N ALA A 334 6.18 -19.45 20.90
CA ALA A 334 6.40 -20.20 19.67
C ALA A 334 6.15 -21.69 19.90
N SER A 335 6.62 -22.24 21.03
CA SER A 335 6.37 -23.62 21.44
C SER A 335 4.88 -23.92 21.61
N ALA A 336 4.14 -23.02 22.29
CA ALA A 336 2.71 -23.18 22.55
C ALA A 336 1.83 -23.10 21.29
N SER A 337 2.30 -22.39 20.26
CA SER A 337 1.58 -22.21 18.99
C SER A 337 2.06 -23.13 17.86
N ALA A 338 3.06 -23.98 18.13
CA ALA A 338 3.66 -24.84 17.13
C ALA A 338 2.70 -25.91 16.60
N PRO A 339 2.65 -26.15 15.28
CA PRO A 339 1.74 -27.10 14.65
C PRO A 339 2.13 -28.58 14.89
N THR A 340 3.36 -28.85 15.31
CA THR A 340 3.85 -30.22 15.54
C THR A 340 4.53 -30.36 16.91
N VAL A 341 4.52 -31.58 17.46
CA VAL A 341 5.18 -31.88 18.74
C VAL A 341 6.70 -31.69 18.66
N ASP A 342 7.32 -32.05 17.52
CA ASP A 342 8.76 -31.87 17.31
C ASP A 342 9.16 -30.39 17.31
N GLU A 343 8.38 -29.55 16.63
CA GLU A 343 8.58 -28.11 16.63
C GLU A 343 8.31 -27.47 18.00
N SER A 344 7.22 -27.88 18.64
CA SER A 344 6.88 -27.42 20.00
C SER A 344 8.01 -27.73 20.98
N THR A 345 8.55 -28.95 20.93
CA THR A 345 9.67 -29.40 21.77
C THR A 345 10.93 -28.58 21.48
N PHE A 346 11.24 -28.35 20.20
CA PHE A 346 12.40 -27.54 19.82
C PHE A 346 12.36 -26.13 20.40
N TRP A 347 11.24 -25.42 20.25
CA TRP A 347 11.11 -24.06 20.76
C TRP A 347 11.16 -24.00 22.30
N ALA A 348 10.60 -24.99 22.99
CA ALA A 348 10.69 -25.10 24.45
C ALA A 348 12.12 -25.39 24.93
N GLU A 349 12.86 -26.26 24.24
CA GLU A 349 14.27 -26.53 24.54
C GLU A 349 15.14 -25.28 24.33
N ALA A 350 14.87 -24.51 23.28
CA ALA A 350 15.54 -23.24 23.02
C ALA A 350 15.24 -22.20 24.11
N ALA A 351 13.97 -22.08 24.55
CA ALA A 351 13.58 -21.19 25.64
C ALA A 351 14.33 -21.54 26.94
N ARG A 352 14.40 -22.83 27.28
CA ARG A 352 15.17 -23.32 28.43
C ARG A 352 16.65 -22.97 28.31
N ALA A 353 17.26 -23.17 27.15
CA ALA A 353 18.67 -22.85 26.92
C ALA A 353 18.94 -21.34 27.10
N CYS A 354 18.05 -20.46 26.64
CA CYS A 354 18.17 -19.02 26.87
C CYS A 354 18.15 -18.65 28.37
N ARG A 355 17.24 -19.25 29.15
CA ARG A 355 17.16 -19.03 30.62
C ARG A 355 18.39 -19.57 31.34
N GLU A 356 18.93 -20.71 30.90
CA GLU A 356 20.17 -21.28 31.45
C GLU A 356 21.38 -20.38 31.17
N GLU A 357 21.47 -19.82 29.96
CA GLU A 357 22.55 -18.89 29.59
C GLU A 357 22.43 -17.54 30.32
N GLU A 358 21.22 -16.97 30.43
CA GLU A 358 20.97 -15.77 31.23
C GLU A 358 21.48 -15.94 32.68
N LEU A 359 21.12 -17.06 33.33
CA LEU A 359 21.56 -17.39 34.68
C LEU A 359 23.08 -17.57 34.78
N ARG A 360 23.71 -18.14 33.74
CA ARG A 360 25.17 -18.29 33.67
C ARG A 360 25.84 -16.93 33.56
N LEU A 361 25.36 -16.05 32.68
CA LEU A 361 25.89 -14.70 32.49
C LEU A 361 25.84 -13.90 33.81
N HIS A 362 24.73 -13.97 34.55
CA HIS A 362 24.62 -13.34 35.86
C HIS A 362 25.63 -13.91 36.88
N ARG A 363 25.82 -15.23 36.90
CA ARG A 363 26.70 -15.88 37.87
C ARG A 363 28.18 -15.65 37.59
N ASP A 364 28.59 -15.80 36.33
CA ASP A 364 29.99 -15.98 35.97
C ASP A 364 30.62 -14.69 35.40
N GLU A 365 29.80 -13.82 34.78
CA GLU A 365 30.30 -12.62 34.09
C GLU A 365 29.85 -11.31 34.76
N LEU A 366 28.56 -11.15 35.08
CA LEU A 366 27.99 -9.87 35.52
C LEU A 366 27.99 -9.68 37.04
N GLY A 367 27.83 -10.76 37.82
CA GLY A 367 27.67 -10.69 39.27
C GLY A 367 26.38 -9.95 39.68
N ASP A 368 26.45 -9.16 40.76
CA ASP A 368 25.33 -8.38 41.30
C ASP A 368 25.11 -7.02 40.59
N GLU A 369 25.74 -6.79 39.43
CA GLU A 369 25.58 -5.54 38.68
C GLU A 369 24.16 -5.39 38.13
N ALA A 370 23.47 -4.33 38.55
CA ALA A 370 22.14 -4.00 38.05
C ALA A 370 22.25 -3.33 36.68
N HIS A 371 21.71 -3.99 35.65
CA HIS A 371 21.59 -3.44 34.30
C HIS A 371 20.15 -2.98 34.03
N SER A 372 20.00 -1.83 33.38
CA SER A 372 18.72 -1.36 32.85
C SER A 372 18.64 -1.61 31.34
N LEU A 373 17.42 -1.77 30.82
CA LEU A 373 17.18 -1.92 29.39
C LEU A 373 17.65 -0.67 28.64
N SER A 374 18.56 -0.87 27.67
CA SER A 374 18.88 0.17 26.70
C SER A 374 17.69 0.43 25.77
N PRO A 375 17.61 1.61 25.11
CA PRO A 375 16.60 1.87 24.10
C PRO A 375 16.58 0.84 22.97
N VAL A 376 17.75 0.34 22.56
CA VAL A 376 17.88 -0.69 21.50
C VAL A 376 17.29 -2.02 21.98
N THR A 377 17.67 -2.49 23.16
CA THR A 377 17.14 -3.73 23.75
C THR A 377 15.63 -3.66 23.98
N ALA A 378 15.14 -2.51 24.45
CA ALA A 378 13.72 -2.27 24.65
C ALA A 378 12.95 -2.27 23.31
N ALA A 379 13.50 -1.62 22.27
CA ALA A 379 12.93 -1.63 20.92
C ALA A 379 12.89 -3.04 20.34
N TYR A 380 13.96 -3.83 20.55
CA TYR A 380 14.01 -5.20 20.06
C TYR A 380 12.96 -6.09 20.73
N LEU A 381 12.88 -6.09 22.05
CA LEU A 381 11.84 -6.83 22.77
C LEU A 381 10.42 -6.32 22.43
N GLY A 382 10.26 -5.02 22.19
CA GLY A 382 9.01 -4.42 21.74
C GLY A 382 8.57 -4.96 20.38
N HIS A 383 9.49 -5.02 19.41
CA HIS A 383 9.26 -5.61 18.09
C HIS A 383 8.83 -7.07 18.17
N LEU A 384 9.58 -7.88 18.93
CA LEU A 384 9.28 -9.31 19.03
C LEU A 384 7.95 -9.58 19.76
N ARG A 385 7.60 -8.77 20.78
CA ARG A 385 6.28 -8.84 21.43
C ARG A 385 5.15 -8.41 20.49
N ALA A 386 5.37 -7.41 19.64
CA ALA A 386 4.41 -7.02 18.62
C ALA A 386 4.19 -8.15 17.61
N ALA A 387 5.25 -8.82 17.16
CA ALA A 387 5.15 -10.00 16.31
C ALA A 387 4.35 -11.14 16.98
N ALA A 388 4.52 -11.33 18.30
CA ALA A 388 3.76 -12.32 19.07
C ALA A 388 2.28 -11.95 19.30
N SER A 389 1.90 -10.67 19.17
CA SER A 389 0.53 -10.21 19.47
C SER A 389 -0.50 -10.53 18.37
N HIS A 390 -0.04 -10.82 17.15
CA HIS A 390 -0.91 -11.04 15.98
C HIS A 390 -1.37 -12.50 15.81
N ALA A 391 -1.12 -13.38 16.79
CA ALA A 391 -1.52 -14.81 16.82
C ALA A 391 -1.04 -15.69 15.65
N GLU A 392 -0.24 -15.16 14.71
CA GLU A 392 0.28 -15.90 13.56
C GLU A 392 1.64 -16.51 13.88
N HIS A 393 1.65 -17.84 14.09
CA HIS A 393 2.85 -18.60 14.42
C HIS A 393 4.02 -18.32 13.45
N ALA A 394 3.75 -18.28 12.13
CA ALA A 394 4.75 -18.02 11.09
C ALA A 394 5.47 -16.67 11.24
N VAL A 395 4.75 -15.62 11.66
CA VAL A 395 5.33 -14.27 11.85
C VAL A 395 6.19 -14.24 13.10
N LEU A 396 5.75 -14.88 14.19
CA LEU A 396 6.52 -15.00 15.43
C LEU A 396 7.84 -15.73 15.21
N ILE A 397 7.81 -16.93 14.61
CA ILE A 397 9.04 -17.72 14.42
C ILE A 397 9.99 -17.07 13.41
N ALA A 398 9.48 -16.29 12.47
CA ALA A 398 10.29 -15.47 11.57
C ALA A 398 10.98 -14.31 12.30
N ALA A 399 10.29 -13.65 13.23
CA ALA A 399 10.85 -12.55 14.01
C ALA A 399 11.98 -13.02 14.94
N VAL A 400 11.86 -14.19 15.54
CA VAL A 400 12.90 -14.70 16.46
C VAL A 400 14.12 -15.30 15.73
N LEU A 401 13.99 -15.67 14.45
CA LEU A 401 15.03 -16.39 13.70
C LEU A 401 16.40 -15.67 13.60
N PRO A 402 16.50 -14.34 13.42
CA PRO A 402 17.80 -13.67 13.26
C PRO A 402 18.77 -13.89 14.41
N CYS A 403 18.28 -14.01 15.65
CA CYS A 403 19.12 -14.31 16.82
C CYS A 403 19.85 -15.65 16.68
N PHE A 404 19.24 -16.67 16.06
CA PHE A 404 19.95 -17.93 15.75
C PHE A 404 20.90 -17.79 14.58
N TRP A 405 20.45 -17.13 13.51
CA TRP A 405 21.11 -17.18 12.21
C TRP A 405 22.31 -16.25 12.13
N ILE A 406 22.17 -15.01 12.60
CA ILE A 406 23.25 -14.02 12.61
C ILE A 406 24.34 -14.44 13.57
N TYR A 407 24.00 -14.95 14.77
CA TYR A 407 25.01 -15.42 15.71
C TYR A 407 25.77 -16.65 15.19
N ALA A 408 25.11 -17.58 14.51
CA ALA A 408 25.79 -18.71 13.88
C ALA A 408 26.72 -18.24 12.75
N ASP A 409 26.32 -17.23 11.97
CA ASP A 409 27.15 -16.65 10.90
C ASP A 409 28.36 -15.90 11.45
N VAL A 410 28.17 -15.11 12.50
CA VAL A 410 29.29 -14.48 13.20
C VAL A 410 30.16 -15.57 13.82
N GLY A 411 29.64 -16.58 14.49
CA GLY A 411 30.44 -17.68 15.07
C GLY A 411 31.14 -18.61 14.05
N ALA A 412 30.73 -18.59 12.78
CA ALA A 412 31.14 -19.57 11.78
C ALA A 412 32.68 -19.63 11.59
N GLY A 413 33.23 -20.85 11.68
CA GLY A 413 34.65 -21.10 11.49
C GLY A 413 35.56 -20.63 12.63
N ARG A 414 34.98 -20.25 13.78
CA ARG A 414 35.72 -19.71 14.94
C ARG A 414 35.87 -20.69 16.09
N SER A 415 35.43 -21.94 15.91
CA SER A 415 35.61 -23.04 16.86
C SER A 415 36.52 -24.13 16.26
N PRO A 416 37.55 -24.61 17.00
CA PRO A 416 37.95 -24.14 18.33
C PRO A 416 38.69 -22.79 18.24
N ALA A 417 38.38 -21.88 19.16
CA ALA A 417 39.07 -20.59 19.25
C ALA A 417 40.51 -20.77 19.81
N PRO A 418 41.44 -19.81 19.61
CA PRO A 418 42.78 -19.87 20.19
C PRO A 418 42.78 -19.95 21.72
N THR A 419 43.76 -20.65 22.28
CA THR A 419 43.95 -20.71 23.75
C THR A 419 44.38 -19.34 24.26
N GLY A 420 43.67 -18.80 25.26
CA GLY A 420 43.93 -17.46 25.81
C GLY A 420 43.22 -16.30 25.10
N HIS A 421 42.32 -16.59 24.14
CA HIS A 421 41.50 -15.55 23.52
C HIS A 421 40.53 -14.92 24.56
N PRO A 422 40.44 -13.58 24.71
CA PRO A 422 39.64 -12.93 25.76
C PRO A 422 38.13 -13.24 25.69
N TYR A 423 37.64 -13.57 24.51
CA TYR A 423 36.24 -13.86 24.21
C TYR A 423 36.03 -15.30 23.72
N ARG A 424 36.91 -16.22 24.15
CA ARG A 424 36.92 -17.62 23.72
C ARG A 424 35.55 -18.29 23.88
N GLU A 425 34.92 -18.14 25.04
CA GLU A 425 33.64 -18.80 25.35
C GLU A 425 32.54 -18.43 24.34
N TRP A 426 32.42 -17.14 24.00
CA TRP A 426 31.47 -16.66 23.00
C TRP A 426 31.74 -17.28 21.62
N LEU A 427 33.01 -17.27 21.19
CA LEU A 427 33.41 -17.82 19.88
C LEU A 427 33.18 -19.33 19.80
N GLU A 428 33.41 -20.06 20.90
CA GLU A 428 33.19 -21.49 20.98
C GLU A 428 31.70 -21.84 21.00
N ALA A 429 30.89 -21.10 21.77
CA ALA A 429 29.44 -21.32 21.87
C ALA A 429 28.77 -21.17 20.50
N TYR A 430 28.98 -20.03 19.83
CA TYR A 430 28.32 -19.73 18.56
C TYR A 430 28.99 -20.38 17.34
N GLY A 431 30.25 -20.81 17.46
CA GLY A 431 30.93 -21.62 16.45
C GLY A 431 30.74 -23.14 16.60
N ALA A 432 30.05 -23.61 17.66
CA ALA A 432 29.86 -25.03 17.91
C ALA A 432 28.88 -25.67 16.92
N ALA A 433 29.17 -26.90 16.48
CA ALA A 433 28.31 -27.66 15.58
C ALA A 433 26.87 -27.80 16.11
N ALA A 434 26.69 -27.97 17.42
CA ALA A 434 25.37 -28.07 18.05
C ALA A 434 24.54 -26.79 17.87
N PHE A 435 25.15 -25.60 17.94
CA PHE A 435 24.46 -24.33 17.72
C PHE A 435 24.06 -24.19 16.24
N HIS A 436 24.97 -24.47 15.32
CA HIS A 436 24.68 -24.49 13.88
C HIS A 436 23.56 -25.48 13.52
N ASP A 437 23.51 -26.65 14.17
CA ASP A 437 22.45 -27.64 13.98
C ASP A 437 21.09 -27.13 14.47
N SER A 438 21.07 -26.46 15.63
CA SER A 438 19.89 -25.78 16.16
C SER A 438 19.39 -24.69 15.19
N THR A 439 20.30 -23.84 14.68
CA THR A 439 19.99 -22.82 13.67
C THR A 439 19.41 -23.43 12.39
N ARG A 440 19.95 -24.55 11.90
CA ARG A 440 19.39 -25.25 10.73
C ARG A 440 17.97 -25.76 10.96
N ARG A 441 17.68 -26.25 12.17
CA ARG A 441 16.31 -26.67 12.55
C ARG A 441 15.36 -25.47 12.61
N ALA A 442 15.75 -24.37 13.25
CA ALA A 442 14.97 -23.14 13.30
C ALA A 442 14.63 -22.62 11.88
N ILE A 443 15.61 -22.55 10.98
CA ILE A 443 15.40 -22.17 9.57
C ILE A 443 14.39 -23.12 8.89
N GLY A 444 14.48 -24.42 9.16
CA GLY A 444 13.57 -25.42 8.62
C GLY A 444 12.12 -25.21 9.04
N TYR A 445 11.88 -24.93 10.33
CA TYR A 445 10.53 -24.64 10.84
C TYR A 445 9.96 -23.35 10.26
N VAL A 446 10.76 -22.28 10.20
CA VAL A 446 10.35 -21.02 9.57
C VAL A 446 10.02 -21.22 8.10
N ALA A 447 10.84 -21.98 7.36
CA ALA A 447 10.55 -22.31 5.97
C ALA A 447 9.26 -23.11 5.79
N SER A 448 8.98 -24.08 6.68
CA SER A 448 7.75 -24.87 6.66
C SER A 448 6.50 -24.00 6.91
N ALA A 449 6.54 -23.16 7.95
CA ALA A 449 5.43 -22.26 8.28
C ALA A 449 5.20 -21.23 7.17
N TRP A 450 6.27 -20.67 6.62
CA TRP A 450 6.22 -19.71 5.52
C TRP A 450 5.63 -20.33 4.23
N ASN A 451 6.04 -21.55 3.89
CA ASN A 451 5.49 -22.27 2.73
C ASN A 451 3.99 -22.56 2.87
N SER A 452 3.51 -22.78 4.09
CA SER A 452 2.10 -23.08 4.38
C SER A 452 1.24 -21.81 4.52
N ALA A 453 1.85 -20.64 4.61
CA ALA A 453 1.18 -19.37 4.84
C ALA A 453 0.66 -18.70 3.56
N ASP A 454 -0.36 -17.85 3.68
CA ASP A 454 -0.84 -17.00 2.58
C ASP A 454 0.15 -15.87 2.25
N ALA A 455 -0.10 -15.16 1.14
CA ALA A 455 0.79 -14.10 0.67
C ALA A 455 0.95 -12.94 1.68
N SER A 456 -0.12 -12.59 2.40
CA SER A 456 -0.11 -11.51 3.39
C SER A 456 0.77 -11.87 4.59
N THR A 457 0.61 -13.08 5.11
CA THR A 457 1.38 -13.64 6.21
C THR A 457 2.85 -13.80 5.83
N ARG A 458 3.13 -14.26 4.60
CA ARG A 458 4.51 -14.35 4.08
C ARG A 458 5.21 -13.00 4.03
N SER A 459 4.51 -11.94 3.61
CA SER A 459 5.04 -10.57 3.62
C SER A 459 5.35 -10.11 5.04
N ARG A 460 4.38 -10.25 5.96
CA ARG A 460 4.58 -9.87 7.37
C ARG A 460 5.72 -10.64 8.04
N ALA A 461 5.86 -11.93 7.73
CA ALA A 461 6.94 -12.76 8.26
C ALA A 461 8.32 -12.28 7.78
N TRP A 462 8.43 -11.90 6.49
CA TRP A 462 9.65 -11.28 5.96
C TRP A 462 9.95 -9.94 6.65
N ASP A 463 8.95 -9.06 6.77
CA ASP A 463 9.13 -7.74 7.40
C ASP A 463 9.59 -7.90 8.87
N ALA A 464 9.01 -8.85 9.59
CA ALA A 464 9.38 -9.15 10.97
C ALA A 464 10.81 -9.70 11.11
N PHE A 465 11.22 -10.58 10.18
CA PHE A 465 12.59 -11.11 10.09
C PHE A 465 13.60 -10.00 9.80
N ARG A 466 13.36 -9.18 8.76
CA ARG A 466 14.28 -8.11 8.39
C ARG A 466 14.39 -7.04 9.48
N ALA A 467 13.27 -6.65 10.11
CA ALA A 467 13.29 -5.73 11.23
C ALA A 467 14.12 -6.27 12.42
N SER A 468 14.01 -7.56 12.71
CA SER A 468 14.84 -8.19 13.76
C SER A 468 16.32 -8.21 13.37
N ALA A 469 16.66 -8.46 12.10
CA ALA A 469 18.05 -8.36 11.65
C ALA A 469 18.63 -6.93 11.78
N GLU A 470 17.85 -5.90 11.45
CA GLU A 470 18.26 -4.49 11.66
C GLU A 470 18.48 -4.17 13.15
N LEU A 471 17.66 -4.74 14.02
CA LEU A 471 17.81 -4.61 15.47
C LEU A 471 19.05 -5.35 16.00
N GLU A 472 19.46 -6.48 15.40
CA GLU A 472 20.74 -7.14 15.70
C GLU A 472 21.94 -6.25 15.36
N ASP A 473 21.93 -5.57 14.20
CA ASP A 473 22.98 -4.59 13.84
C ASP A 473 23.06 -3.46 14.86
N ALA A 474 21.90 -2.89 15.23
CA ALA A 474 21.83 -1.87 16.27
C ALA A 474 22.34 -2.41 17.63
N PHE A 475 22.02 -3.66 17.97
CA PHE A 475 22.42 -4.30 19.23
C PHE A 475 23.94 -4.51 19.31
N PHE A 476 24.59 -4.95 18.22
CA PHE A 476 26.04 -5.07 18.17
C PHE A 476 26.78 -3.73 18.20
N ARG A 477 26.17 -2.66 17.69
CA ARG A 477 26.77 -1.32 17.70
C ARG A 477 26.60 -0.57 19.03
N ALA A 478 25.49 -0.79 19.70
CA ALA A 478 25.09 -0.07 20.92
C ALA A 478 26.17 0.01 22.01
N PRO A 479 27.04 -0.99 22.25
CA PRO A 479 28.08 -0.91 23.27
C PRO A 479 29.11 0.21 23.02
N LEU A 480 29.36 0.55 21.75
CA LEU A 480 30.38 1.53 21.34
C LEU A 480 29.81 2.91 21.02
N ASP A 481 28.52 2.99 20.69
CA ASP A 481 27.83 4.26 20.41
C ASP A 481 27.50 5.08 21.69
N ARG A 482 27.99 4.64 22.86
CA ARG A 482 27.78 5.28 24.18
C ARG A 482 28.71 6.47 24.44
N GLU A 483 29.76 6.64 23.63
CA GLU A 483 30.75 7.71 23.78
C GLU A 483 30.43 8.99 22.98
N GLY A 484 29.17 9.17 22.56
CA GLY A 484 28.68 10.38 21.89
C GLY A 484 27.97 11.36 22.82
#